data_AF-X1KPT0-F1
#
_entry.id   AF-X1KPT0-F1
#
_cell.length_a   1.000
_cell.length_b   1.000
_cell.length_c   1.000
_cell.angle_alpha   90.00
_cell.angle_beta   90.00
_cell.angle_gamma   90.00
#
_symmetry.space_group_name_H-M   'P 1'
#
loop_
_entity.id
_entity.type
_entity.pdbx_description
1 polymer ?
#
loop_
_entity_poly.entity_id
_entity_poly.type
_entity_poly.pdbx_seq_one_letter_code
_entity_poly.pdbx_strand_id
1 'polypeptide(L)'
;REEGKDPRDAFVGASGGTKLFEGKIDSYGSEGKGAFNWGDYHIDGTGKYSGHQLKVWYKNENLLSWLDGKNYVTCPDLICIVDSDTCEGLSNFGGAHVGKEVTVFGVPAIDRWRTHKGIEILGPRHFGFNQDYVPMEKLI
;
A
#
# COMPACT_ATOMS: atom_id res chain seq x y z
N ARG A 1 20.22 6.64 -5.84
CA ARG A 1 21.24 6.36 -4.81
C ARG A 1 22.66 6.64 -5.31
N GLU A 2 23.14 5.96 -6.35
CA GLU A 2 24.48 6.22 -6.93
C GLU A 2 24.67 7.68 -7.37
N GLU A 3 23.60 8.34 -7.82
CA GLU A 3 23.60 9.76 -8.20
C GLU A 3 23.32 10.74 -7.04
N GLY A 4 23.23 10.28 -5.78
CA GLY A 4 22.92 11.13 -4.62
C GLY A 4 21.48 11.68 -4.55
N LYS A 5 20.60 11.27 -5.48
CA LYS A 5 19.17 11.65 -5.51
C LYS A 5 18.34 10.79 -4.55
N ASP A 6 17.27 11.38 -4.01
CA ASP A 6 16.28 10.68 -3.18
C ASP A 6 15.61 9.57 -4.02
N PRO A 7 15.74 8.29 -3.63
CA PRO A 7 15.15 7.19 -4.38
C PRO A 7 13.61 7.24 -4.40
N ARG A 8 12.96 7.95 -3.47
CA ARG A 8 11.50 8.13 -3.43
C ARG A 8 11.01 9.02 -4.58
N ASP A 9 11.76 10.06 -4.90
CA ASP A 9 11.47 10.92 -6.06
C ASP A 9 11.63 10.15 -7.37
N ALA A 10 12.65 9.29 -7.45
CA ALA A 10 12.84 8.41 -8.59
C ALA A 10 11.70 7.39 -8.73
N PHE A 11 11.22 6.82 -7.61
CA PHE A 11 10.06 5.93 -7.61
C PHE A 11 8.82 6.63 -8.18
N VAL A 12 8.51 7.83 -7.71
CA VAL A 12 7.38 8.64 -8.20
C VAL A 12 7.52 8.93 -9.69
N GLY A 13 8.70 9.39 -10.13
CA GLY A 13 8.94 9.71 -11.54
C GLY A 13 8.83 8.50 -12.47
N ALA A 14 9.25 7.31 -12.03
CA ALA A 14 9.22 6.10 -12.84
C ALA A 14 7.85 5.40 -12.86
N SER A 15 7.10 5.46 -11.76
CA SER A 15 5.82 4.75 -11.60
C SER A 15 4.60 5.60 -11.91
N GLY A 16 4.73 6.94 -11.88
CA GLY A 16 3.57 7.84 -11.83
C GLY A 16 2.82 7.75 -10.48
N GLY A 17 3.44 7.15 -9.47
CA GLY A 17 2.86 6.98 -8.14
C GLY A 17 2.86 8.25 -7.30
N THR A 18 2.18 8.21 -6.17
CA THR A 18 2.13 9.30 -5.18
C THR A 18 2.41 8.75 -3.79
N LYS A 19 3.15 9.51 -2.98
CA LYS A 19 3.36 9.16 -1.56
C LYS A 19 2.05 9.34 -0.80
N LEU A 20 1.51 8.23 -0.31
CA LEU A 20 0.28 8.16 0.48
C LEU A 20 0.54 8.43 1.95
N PHE A 21 1.59 7.82 2.50
CA PHE A 21 1.84 7.82 3.93
C PHE A 21 3.33 7.62 4.25
N GLU A 22 3.76 8.04 5.43
CA GLU A 22 5.09 7.81 5.96
C GLU A 22 4.97 7.58 7.47
N GLY A 23 5.63 6.53 7.97
CA GLY A 23 5.43 6.11 9.34
C GLY A 23 6.29 4.95 9.77
N LYS A 24 5.95 4.41 10.93
CA LYS A 24 6.63 3.29 11.58
C LYS A 24 5.65 2.13 11.72
N ILE A 25 6.07 0.90 11.40
CA ILE A 25 5.22 -0.28 11.60
C ILE A 25 4.99 -0.45 13.10
N ASP A 26 3.74 -0.29 13.54
CA ASP A 26 3.31 -0.57 14.91
C ASP A 26 3.10 -2.07 15.11
N SER A 27 2.37 -2.70 14.18
CA SER A 27 2.10 -4.13 14.19
C SER A 27 1.91 -4.66 12.77
N TYR A 28 2.13 -5.97 12.62
CA TYR A 28 1.83 -6.67 11.38
C TYR A 28 1.37 -8.09 11.68
N GLY A 29 0.41 -8.58 10.91
CA GLY A 29 -0.07 -9.96 10.96
C GLY A 29 0.37 -10.71 9.70
N SER A 30 0.70 -11.99 9.83
CA SER A 30 0.94 -12.87 8.69
C SER A 30 0.39 -14.26 8.99
N GLU A 31 -0.59 -14.69 8.20
CA GLU A 31 -1.19 -16.02 8.26
C GLU A 31 -1.03 -16.71 6.91
N GLY A 32 -0.15 -17.71 6.88
CA GLY A 32 0.04 -18.56 5.71
C GLY A 32 -1.02 -19.66 5.65
N LYS A 33 -1.78 -19.70 4.56
CA LYS A 33 -2.74 -20.78 4.27
C LYS A 33 -2.55 -21.30 2.84
N GLY A 34 -1.84 -22.43 2.73
CA GLY A 34 -1.51 -23.02 1.43
C GLY A 34 -0.57 -22.11 0.63
N ALA A 35 -0.94 -21.77 -0.60
CA ALA A 35 -0.17 -20.88 -1.49
C ALA A 35 -0.46 -19.38 -1.29
N PHE A 36 -1.22 -19.02 -0.25
CA PHE A 36 -1.60 -17.64 0.04
C PHE A 36 -1.08 -17.21 1.40
N ASN A 37 -0.55 -16.00 1.48
CA ASN A 37 -0.22 -15.31 2.71
C ASN A 37 -1.18 -14.14 2.90
N TRP A 38 -1.87 -14.10 4.03
CA TRP A 38 -2.83 -13.05 4.37
C TRP A 38 -2.32 -12.29 5.57
N GLY A 39 -2.72 -11.04 5.68
CA GLY A 39 -2.33 -10.24 6.82
C GLY A 39 -2.68 -8.78 6.68
N ASP A 40 -2.20 -8.03 7.65
CA ASP A 40 -2.28 -6.59 7.59
C ASP A 40 -1.04 -5.93 8.21
N TYR A 41 -0.82 -4.69 7.80
CA TYR A 41 0.12 -3.76 8.38
C TYR A 41 -0.67 -2.69 9.11
N HIS A 42 -0.18 -2.32 10.28
CA HIS A 42 -0.59 -1.14 11.02
C HIS A 42 0.61 -0.20 11.12
N ILE A 43 0.49 0.99 10.53
CA ILE A 43 1.59 1.94 10.39
C ILE A 43 1.18 3.24 11.07
N ASP A 44 1.92 3.60 12.12
CA ASP A 44 1.73 4.86 12.83
C ASP A 44 2.49 5.97 12.12
N GLY A 45 1.79 7.06 11.81
CA GLY A 45 2.33 8.15 11.02
C GLY A 45 3.43 8.93 11.74
N THR A 46 4.43 9.36 10.98
CA THR A 46 5.53 10.22 11.45
C THR A 46 5.53 11.56 10.72
N GLY A 47 6.23 12.55 11.28
CA GLY A 47 6.33 13.89 10.68
C GLY A 47 4.96 14.50 10.40
N LYS A 48 4.68 14.80 9.12
CA LYS A 48 3.39 15.40 8.70
C LYS A 48 2.18 14.46 8.86
N TYR A 49 2.41 13.17 9.04
CA TYR A 49 1.36 12.16 9.25
C TYR A 49 1.18 11.81 10.74
N SER A 50 1.88 12.50 11.65
CA SER A 50 1.77 12.22 13.09
C SER A 50 0.34 12.37 13.59
N GLY A 51 -0.11 11.41 14.41
CA GLY A 51 -1.48 11.33 14.91
C GLY A 51 -2.46 10.60 14.00
N HIS A 52 -2.02 10.18 12.80
CA HIS A 52 -2.79 9.34 11.88
C HIS A 52 -2.25 7.91 11.88
N GLN A 53 -3.11 6.94 11.55
CA GLN A 53 -2.73 5.54 11.37
C GLN A 53 -3.21 5.03 10.01
N LEU A 54 -2.29 4.39 9.27
CA LEU A 54 -2.61 3.69 8.04
C LEU A 54 -2.64 2.18 8.30
N LYS A 55 -3.78 1.56 8.01
CA LYS A 55 -3.92 0.11 7.91
C LYS A 55 -3.81 -0.32 6.46
N VAL A 56 -3.05 -1.36 6.16
CA VAL A 56 -2.99 -2.00 4.83
C VAL A 56 -3.27 -3.48 4.97
N TRP A 57 -4.26 -4.00 4.26
CA TRP A 57 -4.55 -5.43 4.22
C TRP A 57 -4.03 -6.05 2.92
N TYR A 58 -3.55 -7.30 3.02
CA TYR A 58 -2.96 -8.00 1.91
C TYR A 58 -3.41 -9.46 1.81
N LYS A 59 -3.34 -9.97 0.59
CA LYS A 59 -3.35 -11.40 0.24
C LYS A 59 -2.32 -11.60 -0.85
N ASN A 60 -1.13 -12.07 -0.49
CA ASN A 60 0.11 -12.02 -1.28
C ASN A 60 0.55 -10.59 -1.64
N GLU A 61 -0.34 -9.77 -2.20
CA GLU A 61 -0.14 -8.36 -2.54
C GLU A 61 -0.93 -7.44 -1.60
N ASN A 62 -0.48 -6.19 -1.44
CA ASN A 62 -1.20 -5.15 -0.69
C ASN A 62 -2.41 -4.67 -1.51
N LEU A 63 -3.61 -4.89 -1.00
CA LEU A 63 -4.84 -4.80 -1.80
C LEU A 63 -5.84 -3.77 -1.28
N LEU A 64 -5.89 -3.51 0.02
CA LEU A 64 -6.82 -2.53 0.60
C LEU A 64 -6.13 -1.71 1.68
N SER A 65 -6.54 -0.46 1.85
CA SER A 65 -6.07 0.37 2.94
C SER A 65 -7.15 1.21 3.58
N TRP A 66 -6.90 1.58 4.84
CA TRP A 66 -7.72 2.49 5.62
C TRP A 66 -6.84 3.52 6.30
N LEU A 67 -7.16 4.79 6.13
CA LEU A 67 -6.56 5.89 6.87
C LEU A 67 -7.51 6.30 7.99
N ASP A 68 -7.09 6.15 9.24
CA ASP A 68 -7.90 6.40 10.44
C ASP A 68 -9.26 5.68 10.42
N GLY A 69 -9.25 4.42 9.96
CA GLY A 69 -10.44 3.58 9.85
C GLY A 69 -11.38 3.92 8.68
N LYS A 70 -11.06 4.93 7.86
CA LYS A 70 -11.81 5.26 6.64
C LYS A 70 -11.16 4.63 5.43
N ASN A 71 -11.98 4.08 4.54
CA ASN A 71 -11.53 3.53 3.27
C ASN A 71 -10.62 4.52 2.54
N TYR A 72 -9.46 4.04 2.09
CA TYR A 72 -8.49 4.84 1.35
C TYR A 72 -8.17 4.14 0.03
N VAL A 73 -6.89 4.04 -0.36
CA VAL A 73 -6.50 3.42 -1.63
C VAL A 73 -6.76 1.92 -1.60
N THR A 74 -7.31 1.37 -2.68
CA THR A 74 -7.55 -0.06 -2.85
C THR A 74 -7.19 -0.52 -4.26
N CYS A 75 -7.04 -1.83 -4.42
CA CYS A 75 -6.97 -2.49 -5.72
C CYS A 75 -8.15 -2.07 -6.62
N PRO A 76 -7.91 -1.96 -7.95
CA PRO A 76 -6.69 -2.33 -8.65
C PRO A 76 -5.52 -1.33 -8.57
N ASP A 77 -5.67 -0.16 -7.92
CA ASP A 77 -4.52 0.73 -7.71
C ASP A 77 -3.53 0.03 -6.75
N LEU A 78 -2.22 0.14 -7.03
CA LEU A 78 -1.20 -0.56 -6.26
C LEU A 78 -0.91 0.19 -4.97
N ILE A 79 -0.69 -0.56 -3.90
CA ILE A 79 -0.16 -0.06 -2.62
C ILE A 79 1.25 -0.63 -2.45
N CYS A 80 2.26 0.22 -2.56
CA CYS A 80 3.66 -0.15 -2.45
C CYS A 80 4.23 0.31 -1.12
N ILE A 81 4.63 -0.61 -0.27
CA ILE A 81 5.31 -0.32 1.00
C ILE A 81 6.80 -0.52 0.78
N VAL A 82 7.58 0.52 1.06
CA VAL A 82 9.04 0.49 0.94
C VAL A 82 9.67 0.92 2.25
N ASP A 83 10.89 0.48 2.48
CA ASP A 83 11.74 0.98 3.56
C ASP A 83 12.08 2.45 3.29
N SER A 84 11.93 3.32 4.30
CA SER A 84 12.04 4.77 4.11
C SER A 84 13.44 5.26 3.75
N ASP A 85 14.48 4.57 4.21
CA ASP A 85 15.87 4.95 3.96
C ASP A 85 16.33 4.45 2.59
N THR A 86 15.90 3.24 2.25
CA THR A 86 16.41 2.51 1.10
C THR A 86 15.52 2.59 -0.12
N CYS A 87 14.22 2.83 0.07
CA CYS A 87 13.18 2.67 -0.93
C CYS A 87 13.10 1.24 -1.51
N GLU A 88 13.64 0.24 -0.79
CA GLU A 88 13.48 -1.17 -1.15
C GLU A 88 12.08 -1.64 -0.76
N GLY A 89 11.40 -2.33 -1.68
CA GLY A 89 10.07 -2.86 -1.45
C GLY A 89 10.05 -3.91 -0.36
N LEU A 90 9.09 -3.78 0.57
CA LEU A 90 8.84 -4.81 1.55
C LEU A 90 8.03 -5.93 0.90
N SER A 91 8.51 -7.16 1.06
CA SER A 91 7.76 -8.35 0.67
C SER A 91 6.77 -8.73 1.77
N ASN A 92 5.55 -9.08 1.40
CA ASN A 92 4.58 -9.64 2.33
C ASN A 92 5.00 -11.04 2.84
N PHE A 93 6.08 -11.63 2.30
CA PHE A 93 6.68 -12.88 2.78
C PHE A 93 7.86 -12.66 3.74
N GLY A 94 8.30 -11.41 3.95
CA GLY A 94 9.40 -11.11 4.86
C GLY A 94 9.97 -9.69 4.72
N GLY A 95 10.64 -9.23 5.77
CA GLY A 95 11.27 -7.90 5.82
C GLY A 95 10.50 -6.86 6.65
N ALA A 96 9.29 -7.18 7.09
CA ALA A 96 8.53 -6.41 8.06
C ALA A 96 8.94 -6.76 9.50
N HIS A 97 9.05 -5.73 10.35
CA HIS A 97 9.17 -5.88 11.79
C HIS A 97 8.63 -4.64 12.48
N VAL A 98 8.16 -4.80 13.72
CA VAL A 98 7.72 -3.68 14.54
C VAL A 98 8.87 -2.69 14.68
N GLY A 99 8.55 -1.45 14.38
CA GLY A 99 9.44 -0.32 14.47
C GLY A 99 10.23 0.02 13.22
N LYS A 100 10.07 -0.73 12.12
CA LYS A 100 10.66 -0.38 10.83
C LYS A 100 10.00 0.89 10.28
N GLU A 101 10.83 1.84 9.82
CA GLU A 101 10.35 3.03 9.12
C GLU A 101 10.03 2.72 7.67
N VAL A 102 8.84 3.11 7.24
CA VAL A 102 8.31 2.80 5.92
C VAL A 102 7.66 4.00 5.27
N THR A 103 7.76 4.03 3.95
CA THR A 103 7.02 4.95 3.09
C THR A 103 6.03 4.13 2.28
N VAL A 104 4.77 4.59 2.22
CA VAL A 104 3.71 3.95 1.44
C VAL A 104 3.39 4.81 0.23
N PHE A 105 3.48 4.20 -0.95
CA PHE A 105 3.11 4.79 -2.22
C PHE A 105 1.85 4.15 -2.78
N GLY A 106 1.08 4.95 -3.51
CA GLY A 106 -0.03 4.51 -4.34
C GLY A 106 0.38 4.63 -5.80
N VAL A 107 0.07 3.66 -6.64
CA VAL A 107 0.28 3.75 -8.09
C VAL A 107 -1.05 3.54 -8.80
N PRO A 108 -1.49 4.49 -9.67
CA PRO A 108 -2.68 4.33 -10.49
C PRO A 108 -2.68 3.02 -11.27
N ALA A 109 -3.79 2.29 -11.20
CA ALA A 109 -4.04 1.16 -12.06
C ALA A 109 -4.09 1.61 -13.52
N ILE A 110 -3.52 0.81 -14.42
CA ILE A 110 -3.71 1.02 -15.85
C ILE A 110 -5.19 0.87 -16.25
N ASP A 111 -5.59 1.56 -17.31
CA ASP A 111 -7.00 1.65 -17.74
C ASP A 111 -7.71 0.29 -17.88
N ARG A 112 -6.97 -0.74 -18.30
CA ARG A 112 -7.52 -2.10 -18.47
C ARG A 112 -8.11 -2.66 -17.17
N TRP A 113 -7.47 -2.37 -16.03
CA TRP A 113 -7.94 -2.82 -14.72
C TRP A 113 -9.07 -1.94 -14.17
N ARG A 114 -9.23 -0.72 -14.68
CA ARG A 114 -10.29 0.23 -14.28
C ARG A 114 -11.61 0.00 -15.01
N THR A 115 -11.65 -0.93 -15.96
CA THR A 115 -12.90 -1.36 -16.61
C THR A 115 -13.79 -2.11 -15.62
N HIS A 116 -15.10 -2.19 -15.91
CA HIS A 116 -16.02 -3.01 -15.10
C HIS A 116 -15.50 -4.44 -14.88
N LYS A 117 -14.99 -5.08 -15.95
CA LYS A 117 -14.46 -6.45 -15.84
C LYS A 117 -13.15 -6.51 -15.04
N GLY A 118 -12.29 -5.52 -15.17
CA GLY A 118 -11.07 -5.42 -14.37
C GLY A 118 -11.37 -5.30 -12.88
N ILE A 119 -12.32 -4.44 -12.51
CA ILE A 119 -12.79 -4.25 -11.13
C ILE A 119 -13.51 -5.49 -10.60
N GLU A 120 -14.26 -6.21 -11.43
CA GLU A 120 -14.88 -7.49 -11.04
C GLU A 120 -13.83 -8.55 -10.65
N ILE A 121 -12.68 -8.54 -11.32
CA ILE A 121 -11.59 -9.51 -11.10
C ILE A 121 -10.64 -9.09 -9.98
N LEU A 122 -10.33 -7.79 -9.85
CA LEU A 122 -9.29 -7.27 -8.96
C LEU A 122 -9.76 -6.10 -8.09
N GLY A 123 -11.06 -5.91 -7.93
CA GLY A 123 -11.63 -4.89 -7.05
C GLY A 123 -11.84 -5.39 -5.62
N PRO A 124 -12.16 -4.49 -4.67
CA PRO A 124 -12.32 -4.84 -3.26
C PRO A 124 -13.38 -5.93 -3.01
N ARG A 125 -14.48 -5.90 -3.79
CA ARG A 125 -15.55 -6.90 -3.71
C ARG A 125 -15.10 -8.31 -4.07
N HIS A 126 -14.12 -8.47 -4.97
CA HIS A 126 -13.54 -9.76 -5.32
C HIS A 126 -12.91 -10.43 -4.09
N PHE A 127 -12.34 -9.63 -3.20
CA PHE A 127 -11.70 -10.09 -1.97
C PHE A 127 -12.66 -10.15 -0.76
N GLY A 128 -13.97 -9.99 -0.98
CA GLY A 128 -14.99 -10.11 0.06
C GLY A 128 -15.27 -8.84 0.85
N PHE A 129 -14.69 -7.70 0.47
CA PHE A 129 -14.97 -6.42 1.11
C PHE A 129 -16.16 -5.72 0.44
N ASN A 130 -17.16 -5.33 1.22
CA ASN A 130 -18.33 -4.59 0.71
C ASN A 130 -17.99 -3.10 0.47
N GLN A 131 -17.07 -2.85 -0.46
CA GLN A 131 -16.56 -1.54 -0.84
C GLN A 131 -16.45 -1.45 -2.37
N ASP A 132 -16.82 -0.30 -2.93
CA ASP A 132 -16.61 -0.02 -4.35
C ASP A 132 -15.21 0.54 -4.61
N TYR A 133 -14.66 0.22 -5.78
CA TYR A 133 -13.41 0.83 -6.23
C TYR A 133 -13.61 2.31 -6.50
N VAL A 134 -12.77 3.14 -5.88
CA VAL A 134 -12.62 4.56 -6.18
C VAL A 134 -11.18 4.79 -6.61
N PRO A 135 -10.92 5.34 -7.81
CA PRO A 135 -9.57 5.66 -8.24
C PRO A 135 -8.85 6.54 -7.22
N MET A 136 -7.62 6.19 -6.88
CA MET A 136 -6.85 6.86 -5.84
C MET A 136 -6.73 8.37 -6.06
N GLU A 137 -6.71 8.82 -7.32
CA GLU A 137 -6.64 10.23 -7.71
C GLU A 137 -7.87 11.05 -7.25
N LYS A 138 -8.96 10.40 -6.83
CA LYS A 138 -10.15 11.05 -6.26
C LYS A 138 -10.17 11.05 -4.73
N LEU A 139 -9.22 10.36 -4.10
CA LEU A 139 -9.14 10.20 -2.64
C LEU A 139 -8.05 11.04 -2.00
N ILE A 140 -6.98 11.34 -2.76
CA ILE A 140 -5.76 12.01 -2.30
C ILE A 140 -5.77 13.52 -2.50
#